data_AF-A0AAD3SRG4-F1
#
_entry.id   AF-A0AAD3SRG4-F1
#
_cell.length_a   1.000
_cell.length_b   1.000
_cell.length_c   1.000
_cell.angle_alpha   90.00
_cell.angle_beta   90.00
_cell.angle_gamma   90.00
#
_symmetry.space_group_name_H-M   'P 1'
#
loop_
_entity.id
_entity.type
_entity.pdbx_description
1 polymer ?
#
loop_
_entity_poly.entity_id
_entity_poly.type
_entity_poly.pdbx_seq_one_letter_code
_entity_poly.pdbx_strand_id
1 'polypeptide(L)'
;MNSQKISYAPKVHKVCKALKAINLRSSEILDHPKIHICNEGCQNALAEILEVLIEVCETYKLPLAQTWVPCRRRSVLAYGSGQKKNCSSFDGSCMEQVCMSISDAAFYVVDADMWGFHEACVEHHLHKGQGVAGRSFSSLGMCFCGDIAHFCKTEYPLVHYAHMFGLTSYFAICLTSKHTRNDDYALEFFLPTSITDSSEQHELVASMLAVMKLHFQSLMVALEK
;
A
#
# COMPACT_ATOMS: atom_id res chain seq x y z
N MET A 1 -33.72 12.39 6.36
CA MET A 1 -33.79 13.10 5.06
C MET A 1 -32.86 12.38 4.10
N ASN A 2 -33.37 11.93 2.95
CA ASN A 2 -32.65 11.05 2.03
C ASN A 2 -31.54 11.81 1.30
N SER A 3 -30.27 11.48 1.58
CA SER A 3 -29.12 11.96 0.81
C SER A 3 -29.12 11.29 -0.56
N GLN A 4 -29.38 12.07 -1.62
CA GLN A 4 -29.29 11.58 -2.99
C GLN A 4 -27.81 11.29 -3.31
N LYS A 5 -27.46 10.01 -3.49
CA LYS A 5 -26.16 9.59 -4.03
C LYS A 5 -25.99 10.21 -5.43
N ILE A 6 -25.16 11.24 -5.54
CA ILE A 6 -24.79 11.84 -6.82
C ILE A 6 -23.82 10.87 -7.50
N SER A 7 -24.29 10.12 -8.50
CA SER A 7 -23.43 9.31 -9.35
C SER A 7 -22.61 10.22 -10.28
N TYR A 8 -21.29 10.19 -10.15
CA TYR A 8 -20.36 10.97 -10.98
C TYR A 8 -19.97 10.24 -12.28
N ALA A 9 -20.26 8.94 -12.40
CA ALA A 9 -19.96 8.16 -13.61
C ALA A 9 -20.49 8.79 -14.92
N PRO A 10 -21.70 9.39 -14.97
CA PRO A 10 -22.16 10.09 -16.16
C PRO A 10 -21.36 11.36 -16.48
N LYS A 11 -20.83 12.04 -15.47
CA LYS A 11 -20.03 13.27 -15.63
C LYS A 11 -18.62 12.91 -16.14
N VAL A 12 -17.98 11.90 -15.55
CA VAL A 12 -16.67 11.38 -15.99
C VAL A 12 -16.75 10.87 -17.43
N HIS A 13 -17.79 10.11 -17.77
CA HIS A 13 -17.98 9.62 -19.14
C HIS A 13 -18.13 10.78 -20.16
N LYS A 14 -18.84 11.85 -19.79
CA LYS A 14 -18.97 13.06 -20.64
C LYS A 14 -17.63 13.75 -20.84
N VAL A 15 -16.81 13.89 -19.79
CA VAL A 15 -15.47 14.48 -19.88
C VAL A 15 -14.56 13.63 -20.76
N CYS A 16 -14.49 12.31 -20.55
CA CYS A 16 -13.71 11.41 -21.40
C CYS A 16 -14.15 11.45 -22.87
N LYS A 17 -15.46 11.54 -23.14
CA LYS A 17 -15.99 11.64 -24.51
C LYS A 17 -15.64 12.98 -25.15
N ALA A 18 -15.72 14.09 -24.40
CA ALA A 18 -15.34 15.42 -24.88
C ALA A 18 -13.84 15.50 -25.20
N LEU A 19 -12.98 14.96 -24.33
CA LEU A 19 -11.53 14.91 -24.52
C LEU A 19 -11.14 14.05 -25.74
N LYS A 20 -11.79 12.89 -25.93
CA LYS A 20 -11.61 12.06 -27.14
C LYS A 20 -12.06 12.76 -28.42
N ALA A 21 -13.14 13.54 -28.37
CA ALA A 21 -13.69 14.22 -29.54
C ALA A 21 -12.77 15.33 -30.09
N ILE A 22 -11.91 15.90 -29.25
CA ILE A 22 -10.95 16.95 -29.64
C ILE A 22 -9.54 16.41 -29.90
N ASN A 23 -9.38 15.08 -30.06
CA ASN A 23 -8.08 14.42 -30.26
C ASN A 23 -7.02 14.79 -29.20
N LEU A 24 -7.45 15.26 -28.02
CA LEU A 24 -6.63 15.24 -26.83
C LEU A 24 -6.55 13.78 -26.39
N ARG A 25 -5.73 13.00 -27.10
CA ARG A 25 -5.12 11.84 -26.48
C ARG A 25 -4.30 12.44 -25.35
N SER A 26 -4.59 12.05 -24.11
CA SER A 26 -3.54 12.06 -23.11
C SER A 26 -2.33 11.47 -23.82
N SER A 27 -1.20 12.17 -23.84
CA SER A 27 0.06 11.44 -24.00
C SER A 27 -0.08 10.26 -23.06
N GLU A 28 0.27 9.05 -23.50
CA GLU A 28 0.67 8.04 -22.52
C GLU A 28 1.64 8.81 -21.63
N ILE A 29 1.15 9.21 -20.45
CA ILE A 29 1.99 9.84 -19.44
C ILE A 29 2.99 8.73 -19.27
N LEU A 30 4.19 8.95 -19.80
CA LEU A 30 5.33 8.05 -19.78
C LEU A 30 5.15 7.25 -18.52
N ASP A 31 4.66 6.00 -18.66
CA ASP A 31 4.39 5.13 -17.54
C ASP A 31 5.67 5.25 -16.71
N HIS A 32 5.59 5.87 -15.52
CA HIS A 32 6.72 5.95 -14.60
C HIS A 32 7.37 4.59 -14.67
N PRO A 33 8.63 4.47 -15.10
CA PRO A 33 9.14 3.26 -15.75
C PRO A 33 8.71 2.10 -14.89
N LYS A 34 7.65 1.39 -15.33
CA LYS A 34 6.97 0.39 -14.51
C LYS A 34 8.08 -0.52 -14.07
N ILE A 35 8.48 -0.47 -12.80
CA ILE A 35 9.59 -1.28 -12.29
C ILE A 35 9.04 -2.70 -12.11
N HIS A 36 8.51 -3.26 -13.19
CA HIS A 36 7.98 -4.59 -13.26
C HIS A 36 9.08 -5.49 -13.79
N ILE A 37 10.06 -5.75 -12.93
CA ILE A 37 10.85 -6.98 -13.06
C ILE A 37 10.74 -7.72 -11.73
N CYS A 38 9.49 -8.03 -11.39
CA CYS A 38 9.08 -9.06 -10.44
C CYS A 38 9.26 -10.41 -11.17
N ASN A 39 9.99 -11.35 -10.55
CA ASN A 39 10.12 -12.70 -11.09
C ASN A 39 8.85 -13.50 -10.79
N GLU A 40 8.67 -14.65 -11.44
CA GLU A 40 7.49 -15.51 -11.27
C GLU A 40 7.15 -15.78 -9.79
N GLY A 41 8.17 -16.06 -8.96
CA GLY A 41 7.97 -16.26 -7.53
C GLY A 41 7.41 -15.05 -6.78
N CYS A 42 7.81 -13.83 -7.17
CA CYS A 42 7.25 -12.59 -6.64
C CYS A 42 5.80 -12.37 -7.13
N GLN A 43 5.48 -12.73 -8.38
CA GLN A 43 4.11 -12.62 -8.90
C GLN A 43 3.17 -13.58 -8.17
N ASN A 44 3.61 -14.81 -7.93
CA ASN A 44 2.84 -15.80 -7.18
C ASN A 44 2.60 -15.34 -5.74
N ALA A 45 3.62 -14.78 -5.08
CA ALA A 45 3.48 -14.22 -3.74
C ALA A 45 2.48 -13.05 -3.71
N LEU A 46 2.55 -12.13 -4.66
CA LEU A 46 1.63 -10.98 -4.73
C LEU A 46 0.19 -11.41 -5.06
N ALA A 47 0.00 -12.45 -5.88
CA ALA A 47 -1.32 -13.02 -6.14
C ALA A 47 -1.93 -13.62 -4.87
N GLU A 48 -1.17 -14.44 -4.12
CA GLU A 48 -1.61 -14.98 -2.84
C GLU A 48 -1.91 -13.87 -1.81
N ILE A 49 -1.06 -12.84 -1.76
CA ILE A 49 -1.31 -11.68 -0.90
C ILE A 49 -2.61 -10.98 -1.29
N LEU A 50 -2.87 -10.74 -2.57
CA LEU A 50 -4.11 -10.11 -3.03
C LEU A 50 -5.35 -10.90 -2.59
N GLU A 51 -5.32 -12.23 -2.68
CA GLU A 51 -6.41 -13.09 -2.20
C GLU A 51 -6.65 -12.91 -0.69
N VAL A 52 -5.57 -12.89 0.11
CA VAL A 52 -5.66 -12.62 1.55
C VAL A 52 -6.24 -11.23 1.83
N LEU A 53 -5.78 -10.20 1.10
CA LEU A 53 -6.29 -8.84 1.27
C LEU A 53 -7.79 -8.78 0.99
N ILE A 54 -8.24 -9.35 -0.13
CA ILE A 54 -9.66 -9.36 -0.51
C ILE A 54 -10.49 -10.07 0.56
N GLU A 55 -10.12 -11.30 0.94
CA GLU A 55 -10.88 -12.09 1.91
C GLU A 55 -11.05 -11.35 3.24
N VAL A 56 -9.94 -10.82 3.77
CA VAL A 56 -9.93 -10.12 5.06
C VAL A 56 -10.73 -8.81 4.97
N CYS A 57 -10.54 -8.03 3.90
CA CYS A 57 -11.26 -6.77 3.72
C CYS A 57 -12.76 -6.99 3.56
N GLU A 58 -13.18 -7.99 2.79
CA GLU A 58 -14.60 -8.29 2.58
C GLU A 58 -15.25 -8.87 3.84
N THR A 59 -14.56 -9.73 4.58
CA THR A 59 -15.04 -10.30 5.85
C THR A 59 -15.27 -9.23 6.89
N TYR A 60 -14.29 -8.34 7.07
CA TYR A 60 -14.28 -7.35 8.16
C TYR A 60 -14.68 -5.93 7.73
N LYS A 61 -15.11 -5.77 6.46
CA LYS A 61 -15.56 -4.49 5.88
C LYS A 61 -14.53 -3.37 6.03
N LEU A 62 -13.28 -3.70 5.76
CA LEU A 62 -12.18 -2.75 5.87
C LEU A 62 -12.24 -1.73 4.73
N PRO A 63 -11.94 -0.45 5.01
CA PRO A 63 -11.91 0.57 3.98
C PRO A 63 -10.76 0.39 2.98
N LEU A 64 -9.61 -0.11 3.44
CA LEU A 64 -8.39 -0.16 2.65
C LEU A 64 -7.43 -1.20 3.21
N ALA A 65 -6.79 -1.95 2.32
CA ALA A 65 -5.57 -2.67 2.61
C ALA A 65 -4.60 -2.60 1.43
N GLN A 66 -3.30 -2.60 1.69
CA GLN A 66 -2.30 -2.45 0.65
C GLN A 66 -0.98 -3.12 1.02
N THR A 67 -0.19 -3.43 0.00
CA THR A 67 1.10 -4.11 0.17
C THR A 67 2.25 -3.18 -0.14
N TRP A 68 3.16 -3.03 0.82
CA TRP A 68 4.42 -2.33 0.67
C TRP A 68 5.53 -3.32 0.34
N VAL A 69 6.26 -3.06 -0.74
CA VAL A 69 7.38 -3.89 -1.21
C VAL A 69 8.70 -3.10 -1.18
N PRO A 70 9.84 -3.76 -0.90
CA PRO A 70 11.14 -3.10 -0.93
C PRO A 70 11.44 -2.56 -2.32
N CYS A 71 11.89 -1.31 -2.41
CA CYS A 71 12.36 -0.76 -3.67
C CYS A 71 13.63 -1.52 -4.08
N ARG A 72 13.53 -2.34 -5.12
CA ARG A 72 14.67 -3.13 -5.60
C ARG A 72 15.74 -2.18 -6.14
N ARG A 73 16.90 -2.13 -5.46
CA ARG A 73 18.11 -1.44 -5.93
C ARG A 73 18.58 -2.09 -7.22
N ARG A 74 18.11 -1.62 -8.38
CA ARG A 74 18.74 -1.96 -9.66
C ARG A 74 19.39 -0.71 -10.22
N SER A 75 20.72 -0.69 -10.18
CA SER A 75 21.51 0.30 -10.89
C SER A 75 21.18 0.17 -12.38
N VAL A 76 20.42 1.10 -12.92
CA VAL A 76 20.42 1.29 -14.37
C VAL A 76 21.82 1.78 -14.70
N LEU A 77 22.59 0.97 -15.42
CA LEU A 77 23.81 1.45 -16.07
C LEU A 77 23.35 2.47 -17.12
N ALA A 78 23.31 3.73 -16.74
CA ALA A 78 23.24 4.81 -17.71
C ALA A 78 24.53 4.74 -18.54
N TYR A 79 24.40 4.37 -19.81
CA TYR A 79 25.45 4.65 -20.79
C TYR A 79 25.60 6.17 -20.86
N GLY A 80 26.63 6.68 -20.21
CA GLY A 80 26.90 8.12 -20.12
C GLY A 80 27.37 8.52 -18.73
N SER A 81 28.55 9.13 -18.67
CA SER A 81 29.26 9.61 -17.50
C SER A 81 28.37 10.21 -16.39
N GLY A 82 28.29 9.51 -15.25
CA GLY A 82 28.50 10.12 -13.93
C GLY A 82 27.30 10.67 -13.14
N GLN A 83 26.29 9.84 -12.82
CA GLN A 83 25.79 9.69 -11.43
C GLN A 83 24.80 8.51 -11.36
N LYS A 84 25.03 7.58 -10.43
CA LYS A 84 24.08 6.48 -10.12
C LYS A 84 22.79 7.10 -9.60
N LYS A 85 21.66 6.92 -10.29
CA LYS A 85 20.34 7.29 -9.75
C LYS A 85 19.64 6.01 -9.26
N ASN A 86 19.46 5.89 -7.94
CA ASN A 86 18.61 4.88 -7.30
C ASN A 86 17.32 5.56 -6.83
N CYS A 87 16.18 4.86 -6.98
CA CYS A 87 14.82 5.31 -6.68
C CYS A 87 14.42 6.66 -7.29
N SER A 88 13.31 6.67 -8.03
CA SER A 88 12.75 7.88 -8.64
C SER A 88 12.00 8.78 -7.64
N SER A 89 12.32 8.71 -6.34
CA SER A 89 11.74 9.65 -5.37
C SER A 89 12.19 11.07 -5.74
N PHE A 90 11.26 12.02 -5.66
CA PHE A 90 11.46 13.40 -6.12
C PHE A 90 12.60 14.14 -5.38
N ASP A 91 13.08 13.59 -4.27
CA ASP A 91 14.07 14.18 -3.36
C ASP A 91 15.45 13.51 -3.39
N GLY A 92 15.62 12.39 -4.10
CA GLY A 92 16.88 11.63 -4.12
C GLY A 92 17.32 11.07 -2.75
N SER A 93 16.44 11.00 -1.73
CA SER A 93 16.81 10.58 -0.38
C SER A 93 16.92 9.06 -0.18
N CYS A 94 16.35 8.24 -1.08
CA CYS A 94 16.46 6.77 -1.07
C CYS A 94 17.89 6.22 -1.39
N MET A 95 18.91 7.08 -1.46
CA MET A 95 20.26 6.70 -1.87
C MET A 95 21.03 5.87 -0.83
N GLU A 96 20.63 5.89 0.45
CA GLU A 96 21.34 5.16 1.52
C GLU A 96 20.46 4.18 2.33
N GLN A 97 19.18 4.49 2.57
CA GLN A 97 18.28 3.65 3.38
C GLN A 97 17.40 2.73 2.52
N VAL A 98 16.96 1.60 3.09
CA VAL A 98 15.97 0.72 2.43
C VAL A 98 14.62 1.41 2.52
N CYS A 99 14.07 1.80 1.37
CA CYS A 99 12.73 2.35 1.24
C CYS A 99 11.78 1.35 0.58
N MET A 100 10.47 1.55 0.77
CA MET A 100 9.39 0.72 0.25
C MET A 100 8.41 1.56 -0.55
N SER A 101 7.78 0.94 -1.54
CA SER A 101 6.71 1.51 -2.36
C SER A 101 5.48 0.59 -2.35
N ILE A 102 4.32 1.13 -2.70
CA ILE A 102 3.12 0.33 -2.91
C ILE A 102 3.31 -0.64 -4.08
N SER A 103 2.75 -1.83 -3.96
CA SER A 103 2.61 -2.79 -5.05
C SER A 103 1.33 -2.53 -5.84
N ASP A 104 1.46 -2.31 -7.14
CA ASP A 104 0.32 -2.16 -8.06
C ASP A 104 -0.47 -3.48 -8.26
N ALA A 105 0.02 -4.60 -7.74
CA ALA A 105 -0.57 -5.93 -7.93
C ALA A 105 -1.40 -6.41 -6.73
N ALA A 106 -1.22 -5.83 -5.54
CA ALA A 106 -1.79 -6.37 -4.31
C ALA A 106 -2.27 -5.26 -3.36
N PHE A 107 -3.48 -4.78 -3.61
CA PHE A 107 -4.18 -3.80 -2.78
C PHE A 107 -5.70 -4.01 -2.88
N TYR A 108 -6.43 -3.47 -1.91
CA TYR A 108 -7.88 -3.45 -1.83
C TYR A 108 -8.34 -2.06 -1.38
N VAL A 109 -9.24 -1.43 -2.11
CA VAL A 109 -9.85 -0.12 -1.76
C VAL A 109 -11.36 -0.29 -1.88
N VAL A 110 -12.10 0.01 -0.82
CA VAL A 110 -13.55 -0.27 -0.76
C VAL A 110 -14.37 0.61 -1.69
N ASP A 111 -14.03 1.90 -1.79
CA ASP A 111 -14.80 2.88 -2.57
C ASP A 111 -13.93 4.01 -3.13
N ALA A 112 -14.55 4.82 -3.98
CA ALA A 112 -13.90 5.95 -4.64
C ALA A 112 -13.45 7.04 -3.64
N ASP A 113 -14.05 7.11 -2.45
CA ASP A 113 -13.71 8.12 -1.46
C ASP A 113 -12.34 7.79 -0.84
N MET A 114 -12.01 6.51 -0.67
CA MET A 114 -10.70 6.06 -0.17
C MET A 114 -9.59 6.04 -1.23
N TRP A 115 -9.94 6.17 -2.51
CA TRP A 115 -8.98 6.08 -3.62
C TRP A 115 -7.87 7.13 -3.54
N GLY A 116 -8.22 8.36 -3.13
CA GLY A 116 -7.24 9.45 -3.04
C GLY A 116 -6.16 9.22 -1.99
N PHE A 117 -6.44 8.44 -0.93
CA PHE A 117 -5.40 8.04 0.01
C PHE A 117 -4.44 7.02 -0.60
N HIS A 118 -4.98 6.02 -1.31
CA HIS A 118 -4.16 5.04 -2.02
C HIS A 118 -3.26 5.70 -3.08
N GLU A 119 -3.78 6.65 -3.86
CA GLU A 119 -2.96 7.43 -4.80
C GLU A 119 -1.83 8.19 -4.09
N ALA A 120 -2.12 8.80 -2.93
CA ALA A 120 -1.07 9.40 -2.12
C ALA A 120 -0.02 8.35 -1.69
N CYS A 121 -0.43 7.15 -1.29
CA CYS A 121 0.50 6.08 -0.95
C CYS A 121 1.34 5.63 -2.15
N VAL A 122 0.79 5.59 -3.37
CA VAL A 122 1.53 5.24 -4.60
C VAL A 122 2.64 6.27 -4.91
N GLU A 123 2.36 7.55 -4.68
CA GLU A 123 3.30 8.65 -4.96
C GLU A 123 4.39 8.82 -3.88
N HIS A 124 4.28 8.13 -2.75
CA HIS A 124 5.20 8.28 -1.62
C HIS A 124 5.91 6.97 -1.27
N HIS A 125 7.17 7.11 -0.87
CA HIS A 125 7.95 6.00 -0.33
C HIS A 125 7.93 6.03 1.19
N LEU A 126 7.98 4.86 1.81
CA LEU A 126 8.19 4.71 3.25
C LEU A 126 9.58 4.20 3.53
N HIS A 127 10.27 4.81 4.48
CA HIS A 127 11.51 4.27 5.04
C HIS A 127 11.21 3.27 6.15
N LYS A 128 12.20 2.43 6.48
CA LYS A 128 12.15 1.61 7.70
C LYS A 128 11.82 2.48 8.92
N GLY A 129 10.91 2.00 9.76
CA GLY A 129 10.44 2.71 10.96
C GLY A 129 9.38 3.78 10.74
N GLN A 130 9.03 4.13 9.49
CA GLN A 130 7.98 5.11 9.20
C GLN A 130 6.59 4.48 9.11
N GLY A 131 5.62 5.06 9.81
CA GLY A 131 4.27 4.52 9.94
C GLY A 131 4.27 3.10 10.52
N VAL A 132 3.11 2.46 10.50
CA VAL A 132 3.01 1.08 10.98
C VAL A 132 3.65 0.10 9.99
N ALA A 133 3.49 0.31 8.68
CA ALA A 133 4.11 -0.53 7.65
C ALA A 133 5.65 -0.53 7.72
N GLY A 134 6.29 0.65 7.82
CA GLY A 134 7.75 0.74 7.95
C GLY A 134 8.29 0.18 9.27
N ARG A 135 7.53 0.31 10.36
CA ARG A 135 7.88 -0.33 11.65
C ARG A 135 7.79 -1.85 11.56
N SER A 136 6.69 -2.36 11.02
CA SER A 136 6.45 -3.80 10.79
C SER A 136 7.54 -4.42 9.90
N PHE A 137 7.91 -3.74 8.82
CA PHE A 137 8.99 -4.16 7.93
C PHE A 137 10.37 -4.14 8.62
N SER A 138 10.59 -3.18 9.52
CA SER A 138 11.86 -3.10 10.27
C SER A 138 11.98 -4.17 11.35
N SER A 139 10.88 -4.52 12.02
CA SER A 139 10.83 -5.54 13.07
C SER A 139 10.58 -6.95 12.55
N LEU A 140 10.31 -7.08 11.24
CA LEU A 140 9.93 -8.34 10.59
C LEU A 140 8.74 -9.01 11.29
N GLY A 141 7.80 -8.19 11.78
CA GLY A 141 6.69 -8.65 12.59
C GLY A 141 5.44 -7.82 12.38
N MET A 142 4.55 -7.86 13.37
CA MET A 142 3.33 -7.05 13.35
C MET A 142 3.53 -5.75 14.12
N CYS A 143 2.93 -4.67 13.65
CA CYS A 143 2.82 -3.40 14.36
C CYS A 143 1.37 -2.90 14.28
N PHE A 144 0.93 -2.11 15.27
CA PHE A 144 -0.42 -1.59 15.36
C PHE A 144 -0.41 -0.11 15.78
N CYS A 145 -1.39 0.64 15.30
CA CYS A 145 -1.69 2.00 15.73
C CYS A 145 -3.20 2.12 15.95
N GLY A 146 -3.59 2.43 17.20
CA GLY A 146 -5.00 2.64 17.57
C GLY A 146 -5.50 4.07 17.31
N ASP A 147 -4.60 5.04 17.18
CA ASP A 147 -4.94 6.41 16.79
C ASP A 147 -3.78 7.06 16.03
N ILE A 148 -4.02 7.32 14.75
CA ILE A 148 -3.07 7.92 13.81
C ILE A 148 -2.74 9.37 14.16
N ALA A 149 -3.58 10.06 14.94
CA ALA A 149 -3.35 11.43 15.37
C ALA A 149 -2.09 11.60 16.22
N HIS A 150 -1.56 10.50 16.77
CA HIS A 150 -0.29 10.51 17.49
C HIS A 150 0.95 10.56 16.59
N PHE A 151 0.81 10.32 15.29
CA PHE A 151 1.93 10.45 14.37
C PHE A 151 2.17 11.91 13.97
N CYS A 152 3.45 12.29 13.92
CA CYS A 152 3.86 13.47 13.17
C CYS A 152 4.35 13.10 11.76
N LYS A 153 4.51 14.10 10.88
CA LYS A 153 4.90 13.89 9.47
C LYS A 153 6.26 13.17 9.31
N THR A 154 7.19 13.35 10.24
CA THR A 154 8.50 12.65 10.18
C THR A 154 8.36 11.17 10.51
N GLU A 155 7.46 10.83 11.44
CA GLU A 155 7.19 9.44 11.82
C GLU A 155 6.30 8.74 10.81
N TYR A 156 5.34 9.44 10.20
CA TYR A 156 4.52 8.91 9.12
C TYR A 156 4.27 9.98 8.06
N PRO A 157 5.01 9.95 6.93
CA PRO A 157 4.90 10.97 5.88
C PRO A 157 3.48 11.16 5.31
N LEU A 158 2.67 10.10 5.36
CA LEU A 158 1.30 10.06 4.84
C LEU A 158 0.22 10.46 5.87
N VAL A 159 0.60 10.83 7.10
CA VAL A 159 -0.34 11.09 8.21
C VAL A 159 -1.42 12.12 7.86
N HIS A 160 -1.03 13.19 7.16
CA HIS A 160 -1.95 14.25 6.76
C HIS A 160 -2.96 13.80 5.70
N TYR A 161 -2.58 12.91 4.79
CA TYR A 161 -3.53 12.28 3.87
C TYR A 161 -4.48 11.38 4.65
N ALA A 162 -3.96 10.54 5.56
CA ALA A 162 -4.79 9.63 6.33
C ALA A 162 -5.89 10.38 7.11
N HIS A 163 -5.55 11.52 7.72
CA HIS A 163 -6.52 12.41 8.35
C HIS A 163 -7.56 12.98 7.37
N MET A 164 -7.13 13.41 6.19
CA MET A 164 -8.04 13.93 5.16
C MET A 164 -9.10 12.90 4.73
N PHE A 165 -8.72 11.62 4.72
CA PHE A 165 -9.60 10.51 4.38
C PHE A 165 -10.26 9.85 5.61
N GLY A 166 -10.14 10.46 6.79
CA GLY A 166 -10.82 10.00 8.01
C GLY A 166 -10.34 8.66 8.57
N LEU A 167 -9.15 8.21 8.16
CA LEU A 167 -8.53 6.99 8.70
C LEU A 167 -8.03 7.26 10.12
N THR A 168 -8.21 6.32 11.03
CA THR A 168 -7.93 6.50 12.47
C THR A 168 -7.00 5.42 13.01
N SER A 169 -7.29 4.15 12.78
CA SER A 169 -6.51 3.02 13.29
C SER A 169 -6.19 2.02 12.20
N TYR A 170 -5.03 1.37 12.34
CA TYR A 170 -4.50 0.46 11.34
C TYR A 170 -3.40 -0.44 11.92
N PHE A 171 -3.18 -1.58 11.30
CA PHE A 171 -2.04 -2.45 11.61
C PHE A 171 -1.30 -2.84 10.34
N ALA A 172 -0.08 -3.32 10.52
CA ALA A 172 0.68 -3.94 9.45
C ALA A 172 1.38 -5.21 9.94
N ILE A 173 1.58 -6.16 9.04
CA ILE A 173 2.32 -7.39 9.28
C ILE A 173 3.30 -7.65 8.15
N CYS A 174 4.53 -8.00 8.53
CA CYS A 174 5.59 -8.32 7.58
C CYS A 174 5.60 -9.83 7.32
N LEU A 175 5.46 -10.20 6.05
CA LEU A 175 5.41 -11.58 5.58
C LEU A 175 6.55 -11.87 4.61
N THR A 176 6.90 -13.14 4.49
CA THR A 176 7.78 -13.69 3.45
C THR A 176 7.04 -14.76 2.68
N SER A 177 7.47 -15.06 1.46
CA SER A 177 6.93 -16.19 0.68
C SER A 177 8.02 -17.20 0.35
N LYS A 178 7.68 -18.49 0.47
CA LYS A 178 8.52 -19.63 0.05
C LYS A 178 8.87 -19.60 -1.44
N HIS A 179 8.09 -18.90 -2.28
CA HIS A 179 8.36 -18.75 -3.71
C HIS A 179 9.47 -17.74 -4.01
N THR A 180 9.87 -16.94 -3.03
CA THR A 180 10.81 -15.84 -3.21
C THR A 180 12.15 -16.19 -2.56
N ARG A 181 13.23 -15.55 -3.02
CA ARG A 181 14.54 -15.63 -2.35
C ARG A 181 14.59 -14.71 -1.14
N ASN A 182 13.61 -14.86 -0.23
CA ASN A 182 13.51 -14.13 1.03
C ASN A 182 13.14 -12.64 0.86
N ASP A 183 12.22 -12.33 -0.06
CA ASP A 183 11.64 -10.99 -0.17
C ASP A 183 10.60 -10.81 0.96
N ASP A 184 10.64 -9.65 1.60
CA ASP A 184 9.76 -9.29 2.71
C ASP A 184 8.64 -8.35 2.19
N TYR A 185 7.40 -8.58 2.60
CA TYR A 185 6.19 -7.85 2.18
C TYR A 185 5.48 -7.30 3.41
N ALA A 186 5.29 -5.98 3.50
CA ALA A 186 4.52 -5.39 4.59
C ALA A 186 3.08 -5.18 4.13
N LEU A 187 2.15 -5.98 4.65
CA LEU A 187 0.72 -5.82 4.41
C LEU A 187 0.16 -4.85 5.44
N GLU A 188 -0.49 -3.79 4.99
CA GLU A 188 -1.09 -2.75 5.82
C GLU A 188 -2.62 -2.79 5.69
N PHE A 189 -3.33 -2.77 6.81
CA PHE A 189 -4.79 -2.83 6.88
C PHE A 189 -5.31 -1.69 7.75
N PHE A 190 -6.21 -0.88 7.19
CA PHE A 190 -6.92 0.16 7.94
C PHE A 190 -8.22 -0.40 8.50
N LEU A 191 -8.53 -0.09 9.76
CA LEU A 191 -9.72 -0.58 10.42
C LEU A 191 -10.94 0.28 10.06
N PRO A 192 -12.18 -0.25 10.18
CA PRO A 192 -13.39 0.54 9.99
C PRO A 192 -13.43 1.72 10.97
N THR A 193 -13.73 2.92 10.45
CA THR A 193 -13.75 4.17 11.24
C THR A 193 -14.83 4.19 12.33
N SER A 194 -15.81 3.28 12.26
CA SER A 194 -16.80 3.08 13.31
C SER A 194 -16.22 2.45 14.59
N ILE A 195 -15.04 1.81 14.52
CA ILE A 195 -14.42 1.09 15.65
C ILE A 195 -13.35 1.98 16.28
N THR A 196 -13.71 2.59 17.41
CA THR A 196 -12.85 3.56 18.13
C THR A 196 -12.36 3.04 19.48
N ASP A 197 -13.04 2.03 20.05
CA ASP A 197 -12.60 1.41 21.29
C ASP A 197 -11.35 0.54 21.08
N SER A 198 -10.37 0.69 21.96
CA SER A 198 -9.09 -0.01 21.83
C SER A 198 -9.22 -1.53 21.98
N SER A 199 -10.14 -2.02 22.83
CA SER A 199 -10.37 -3.45 23.01
C SER A 199 -10.98 -4.05 21.74
N GLU A 200 -12.01 -3.40 21.20
CA GLU A 200 -12.65 -3.81 19.94
C GLU A 200 -11.65 -3.82 18.77
N GLN A 201 -10.76 -2.82 18.68
CA GLN A 201 -9.70 -2.79 17.67
C GLN A 201 -8.75 -3.98 17.82
N HIS A 202 -8.33 -4.32 19.03
CA HIS A 202 -7.43 -5.46 19.27
C HIS A 202 -8.10 -6.82 18.97
N GLU A 203 -9.37 -6.98 19.35
CA GLU A 203 -10.16 -8.17 19.04
C GLU A 203 -10.37 -8.35 17.53
N LEU A 204 -10.62 -7.25 16.82
CA LEU A 204 -10.73 -7.26 15.37
C LEU A 204 -9.41 -7.68 14.72
N VAL A 205 -8.29 -7.06 15.10
CA VAL A 205 -6.96 -7.44 14.58
C VAL A 205 -6.65 -8.91 14.86
N ALA A 206 -6.95 -9.41 16.06
CA ALA A 206 -6.78 -10.83 16.40
C ALA A 206 -7.62 -11.76 15.49
N SER A 207 -8.87 -11.38 15.22
CA SER A 207 -9.77 -12.13 14.33
C SER A 207 -9.26 -12.12 12.89
N MET A 208 -8.81 -10.96 12.40
CA MET A 208 -8.22 -10.82 11.07
C MET A 208 -6.98 -11.70 10.92
N LEU A 209 -6.08 -11.73 11.89
CA LEU A 209 -4.90 -12.60 11.87
C LEU A 209 -5.26 -14.08 11.81
N ALA A 210 -6.35 -14.48 12.48
CA ALA A 210 -6.83 -15.86 12.42
C ALA A 210 -7.29 -16.22 11.00
N VAL A 211 -8.06 -15.34 10.34
CA VAL A 211 -8.47 -15.51 8.94
C VAL A 211 -7.26 -15.52 8.01
N MET A 212 -6.35 -14.55 8.13
CA MET A 212 -5.13 -14.49 7.30
C MET A 212 -4.35 -15.81 7.33
N LYS A 213 -4.16 -16.40 8.53
CA LYS A 213 -3.44 -17.66 8.70
C LYS A 213 -4.11 -18.85 8.00
N LEU A 214 -5.44 -18.83 7.82
CA LEU A 214 -6.14 -19.88 7.08
C LEU A 214 -5.90 -19.79 5.57
N HIS A 215 -5.59 -18.58 5.08
CA HIS A 215 -5.36 -18.31 3.65
C HIS A 215 -3.87 -18.30 3.27
N PHE A 216 -2.95 -18.34 4.23
CA PHE A 216 -1.52 -18.49 3.97
C PHE A 216 -1.19 -19.90 3.47
N GLN A 217 -0.84 -20.00 2.18
CA GLN A 217 -0.37 -21.22 1.54
C GLN A 217 1.17 -21.24 1.50
N SER A 218 1.77 -20.20 0.91
CA SER A 218 3.22 -20.03 0.81
C SER A 218 3.75 -18.92 1.71
N LEU A 219 2.85 -18.07 2.23
CA LEU A 219 3.17 -16.95 3.12
C LEU A 219 3.50 -17.39 4.54
N MET A 220 4.45 -16.70 5.16
CA MET A 220 4.84 -16.88 6.57
C MET A 220 5.17 -15.53 7.18
N VAL A 221 4.95 -15.36 8.48
CA VAL A 221 5.46 -14.18 9.19
C VAL A 221 6.97 -14.14 9.02
N ALA A 222 7.50 -12.96 8.70
CA ALA A 222 8.94 -12.78 8.54
C ALA A 222 9.67 -13.12 9.86
N LEU A 223 10.92 -13.53 9.75
CA LEU A 223 11.78 -13.85 10.88
C LEU A 223 13.05 -13.02 10.75
N GLU A 224 13.62 -12.59 11.87
CA GLU A 224 14.96 -11.98 11.89
C GLU A 224 15.96 -12.91 11.18
N LYS A 225 16.71 -12.33 10.23
CA LYS A 225 17.66 -13.04 9.35
C LYS A 225 19.06 -13.06 9.96
#